data_AF-A0A7S1H7J5-F1
#
_entry.id   AF-A0A7S1H7J5-F1
#
_cell.length_a   1.000
_cell.length_b   1.000
_cell.length_c   1.000
_cell.angle_alpha   90.00
_cell.angle_beta   90.00
_cell.angle_gamma   90.00
#
_symmetry.space_group_name_H-M   'P 1'
#
loop_
_entity.id
_entity.type
_entity.pdbx_description
1 polymer ?
#
loop_
_entity_poly.entity_id
_entity_poly.type
_entity_poly.pdbx_seq_one_letter_code
_entity_poly.pdbx_strand_id
1 'polypeptide(L)'
;VGCPELGEEGAKRVRSLVTLGTPNNPPPQDSIVASLDQTRGLLTYINDKFPGGSPLPASSVGCVAGSGTAVPEKLGDVFGNAGDKLWDAEVGRSKLLEEVVALSSYLPLSGSALGVKGDGLIPVDTALMGGESRSVVLEDCNHAGFVPTPGPSLMLPKTYLWYGSEQLIDEWLGLL
;
A
#
# COMPACT_ATOMS: atom_id res chain seq x y z
N VAL A 1 6.13 26.33 18.04
CA VAL A 1 5.80 25.30 19.06
C VAL A 1 6.54 24.03 18.64
N GLY A 2 7.77 23.89 19.11
CA GLY A 2 8.64 22.77 18.77
C GLY A 2 8.71 21.81 19.95
N CYS A 3 8.46 20.54 19.70
CA CYS A 3 8.86 19.47 20.61
C CYS A 3 9.73 18.49 19.83
N PRO A 4 11.02 18.80 19.59
CA PRO A 4 11.94 17.89 18.90
C PRO A 4 12.42 16.74 19.81
N GLU A 5 12.42 16.96 21.13
CA GLU A 5 13.12 16.08 22.09
C GLU A 5 12.44 14.72 22.32
N LEU A 6 11.12 14.61 22.16
CA LEU A 6 10.40 13.34 22.36
C LEU A 6 10.66 12.32 21.24
N GLY A 7 10.90 12.80 20.01
CA GLY A 7 11.12 11.93 18.83
C GLY A 7 12.50 11.29 18.83
N GLU A 8 13.56 12.05 19.11
CA GLU A 8 14.93 11.54 19.12
C GLU A 8 15.20 10.59 20.30
N GLU A 9 14.73 10.92 21.50
CA GLU A 9 14.86 10.03 22.67
C GLU A 9 14.03 8.74 22.52
N GLY A 10 12.88 8.83 21.85
CA GLY A 10 12.09 7.66 21.47
C GLY A 10 12.78 6.79 20.42
N ALA A 11 13.37 7.41 19.39
CA ALA A 11 14.10 6.71 18.33
C ALA A 11 15.26 5.88 18.87
N LYS A 12 15.97 6.36 19.90
CA LYS A 12 17.05 5.60 20.57
C LYS A 12 16.59 4.27 21.18
N ARG A 13 15.28 4.08 21.40
CA ARG A 13 14.69 2.85 21.94
C ARG A 13 14.10 1.94 20.87
N VAL A 14 13.91 2.43 19.65
CA VAL A 14 13.35 1.69 18.53
C VAL A 14 14.50 1.19 17.65
N ARG A 15 14.60 -0.14 17.48
CA ARG A 15 15.67 -0.75 16.66
C ARG A 15 15.30 -0.89 15.20
N SER A 16 14.02 -1.05 14.92
CA SER A 16 13.49 -1.25 13.58
C SER A 16 12.04 -0.78 13.51
N LEU A 17 11.63 -0.35 12.31
CA LEU A 17 10.24 -0.07 11.96
C LEU A 17 9.92 -0.89 10.71
N VAL A 18 8.88 -1.71 10.75
CA VAL A 18 8.37 -2.41 9.57
C VAL A 18 6.98 -1.86 9.24
N THR A 19 6.80 -1.42 8.01
CA THR A 19 5.51 -0.91 7.50
C THR A 19 4.92 -1.91 6.52
N LEU A 20 3.63 -2.22 6.67
CA LEU A 20 2.91 -3.15 5.80
C LEU A 20 1.91 -2.34 4.97
N GLY A 21 2.08 -2.30 3.64
CA GLY A 21 1.17 -1.58 2.75
C GLY A 21 0.93 -0.13 3.14
N THR A 22 1.95 0.55 3.67
CA THR A 22 1.83 1.94 4.13
C THR A 22 2.32 2.89 3.04
N PRO A 23 1.54 3.90 2.62
CA PRO A 23 2.01 4.85 1.64
C PRO A 23 3.12 5.72 2.23
N ASN A 24 4.29 5.70 1.61
CA ASN A 24 5.49 6.42 2.05
C ASN A 24 5.81 7.63 1.16
N ASN A 25 5.37 7.61 -0.11
CA ASN A 25 5.65 8.65 -1.08
C ASN A 25 4.43 9.55 -1.32
N PRO A 26 4.61 10.89 -1.43
CA PRO A 26 3.51 11.78 -1.77
C PRO A 26 3.06 11.56 -3.23
N PRO A 27 1.81 11.90 -3.58
CA PRO A 27 1.39 11.88 -4.97
C PRO A 27 2.23 12.84 -5.82
N PRO A 28 2.50 12.51 -7.10
CA PRO A 28 3.26 13.39 -7.99
C PRO A 28 2.58 14.75 -8.13
N GLN A 29 3.33 15.83 -7.91
CA GLN A 29 2.80 17.21 -7.93
C GLN A 29 2.34 17.67 -9.32
N ASP A 30 2.89 17.05 -10.37
CA ASP A 30 2.54 17.29 -11.77
C ASP A 30 1.36 16.44 -12.26
N SER A 31 0.81 15.57 -11.41
CA SER A 31 -0.37 14.77 -11.77
C SER A 31 -1.64 15.62 -11.86
N ILE A 32 -2.52 15.25 -12.79
CA ILE A 32 -3.86 15.85 -12.96
C ILE A 32 -4.75 15.70 -11.72
N VAL A 33 -4.40 14.79 -10.80
CA VAL A 33 -5.11 14.56 -9.54
C VAL A 33 -4.33 15.03 -8.31
N ALA A 34 -3.27 15.83 -8.46
CA ALA A 34 -2.48 16.34 -7.33
C ALA A 34 -3.33 17.10 -6.29
N SER A 35 -4.44 17.72 -6.72
CA SER A 35 -5.39 18.40 -5.83
C SER A 35 -6.27 17.45 -4.99
N LEU A 36 -6.33 16.16 -5.34
CA LEU A 36 -7.10 15.13 -4.66
C LEU A 36 -6.30 14.39 -3.57
N ASP A 37 -5.07 14.82 -3.27
CA ASP A 37 -4.20 14.21 -2.28
C ASP A 37 -4.97 13.80 -1.02
N GLN A 38 -5.22 12.49 -0.90
CA GLN A 38 -6.03 11.91 0.17
C GLN A 38 -5.39 12.12 1.54
N THR A 39 -4.07 12.31 1.56
CA THR A 39 -3.30 12.58 2.77
C THR A 39 -3.32 14.05 3.16
N ARG A 40 -3.92 14.91 2.31
CA ARG A 40 -4.04 16.37 2.52
C ARG A 40 -2.70 17.04 2.81
N GLY A 41 -1.66 16.63 2.09
CA GLY A 41 -0.29 17.14 2.22
C GLY A 41 0.53 16.48 3.33
N LEU A 42 -0.01 15.48 4.05
CA LEU A 42 0.70 14.84 5.15
C LEU A 42 1.96 14.12 4.67
N LEU A 43 1.89 13.35 3.58
CA LEU A 43 3.06 12.65 3.05
C LEU A 43 4.13 13.61 2.51
N THR A 44 3.69 14.72 1.89
CA THR A 44 4.60 15.79 1.46
C THR A 44 5.31 16.39 2.67
N TYR A 45 4.56 16.76 3.71
CA TYR A 45 5.12 17.32 4.94
C TYR A 45 6.13 16.36 5.59
N ILE A 46 5.80 15.07 5.68
CA ILE A 46 6.69 14.07 6.28
C ILE A 46 7.96 13.91 5.46
N ASN A 47 7.88 13.78 4.14
CA ASN A 47 9.07 13.66 3.29
C ASN A 47 9.96 14.91 3.33
N ASP A 48 9.36 16.11 3.41
CA ASP A 48 10.10 17.37 3.49
C ASP A 48 10.80 17.58 4.84
N LYS A 49 10.19 17.11 5.94
CA LYS A 49 10.69 17.34 7.31
C LYS A 49 11.49 16.18 7.87
N PHE A 50 11.22 14.97 7.41
CA PHE A 50 11.77 13.73 7.94
C PHE A 50 12.22 12.80 6.80
N PRO A 51 13.17 13.24 5.95
CA PRO A 51 13.60 12.44 4.81
C PRO A 51 14.19 11.11 5.26
N GLY A 52 13.89 10.04 4.53
CA GLY A 52 14.47 8.71 4.76
C GLY A 52 14.03 8.02 6.05
N GLY A 53 12.86 8.36 6.59
CA GLY A 53 12.32 7.68 7.78
C GLY A 53 12.82 8.24 9.11
N SER A 54 13.40 9.44 9.10
CA SER A 54 13.81 10.17 10.30
C SER A 54 12.67 10.24 11.33
N PRO A 55 12.95 10.09 12.64
CA PRO A 55 14.26 10.07 13.29
C PRO A 55 15.02 8.74 13.24
N LEU A 56 14.46 7.68 12.63
CA LEU A 56 15.19 6.43 12.43
C LEU A 56 16.13 6.54 11.23
N PRO A 57 17.30 5.87 11.25
CA PRO A 57 18.09 5.72 10.05
C PRO A 57 17.32 4.84 9.05
N ALA A 58 17.40 5.18 7.76
CA ALA A 58 16.67 4.46 6.70
C ALA A 58 16.93 2.95 6.73
N SER A 59 18.15 2.50 7.04
CA SER A 59 18.52 1.09 7.16
C SER A 59 17.77 0.32 8.25
N SER A 60 17.20 1.02 9.24
CA SER A 60 16.32 0.44 10.27
C SER A 60 14.85 0.38 9.86
N VAL A 61 14.49 0.92 8.69
CA VAL A 61 13.13 0.87 8.15
C VAL A 61 13.01 -0.27 7.14
N GLY A 62 11.99 -1.09 7.29
CA GLY A 62 11.58 -2.15 6.38
C GLY A 62 10.22 -1.84 5.76
N CYS A 63 10.13 -1.78 4.44
CA CYS A 63 8.89 -1.55 3.70
C CYS A 63 8.40 -2.85 3.05
N VAL A 64 7.19 -3.27 3.41
CA VAL A 64 6.54 -4.44 2.82
C VAL A 64 5.41 -3.96 1.93
N ALA A 65 5.47 -4.30 0.66
CA ALA A 65 4.43 -4.00 -0.32
C ALA A 65 3.75 -5.28 -0.78
N GLY A 66 2.43 -5.23 -0.99
CA GLY A 66 1.68 -6.32 -1.62
C GLY A 66 1.49 -6.05 -3.11
N SER A 67 1.40 -7.12 -3.89
CA SER A 67 1.18 -7.07 -5.35
C SER A 67 -0.01 -7.93 -5.81
N GLY A 68 -0.99 -8.14 -4.93
CA GLY A 68 -2.15 -8.99 -5.19
C GLY A 68 -3.17 -8.44 -6.19
N THR A 69 -3.08 -7.15 -6.54
CA THR A 69 -3.97 -6.52 -7.53
C THR A 69 -3.18 -5.74 -8.58
N ALA A 70 -3.54 -5.94 -9.84
CA ALA A 70 -3.02 -5.19 -10.98
C ALA A 70 -4.18 -4.55 -11.74
N VAL A 71 -4.14 -3.23 -11.93
CA VAL A 71 -5.12 -2.55 -12.79
C VAL A 71 -4.68 -2.71 -14.26
N PRO A 72 -5.57 -3.11 -15.18
CA PRO A 72 -5.27 -3.16 -16.61
C PRO A 72 -4.69 -1.86 -17.17
N GLU A 73 -3.91 -1.96 -18.25
CA GLU A 73 -3.29 -0.79 -18.91
C GLU A 73 -4.32 0.15 -19.56
N LYS A 74 -5.52 -0.35 -19.86
CA LYS A 74 -6.59 0.43 -20.50
C LYS A 74 -7.84 0.42 -19.64
N LEU A 75 -8.44 1.60 -19.48
CA LEU A 75 -9.67 1.76 -18.70
C LEU A 75 -10.83 0.91 -19.25
N GLY A 76 -10.91 0.75 -20.57
CA GLY A 76 -11.93 -0.11 -21.20
C GLY A 76 -11.82 -1.57 -20.79
N ASP A 77 -10.62 -2.05 -20.46
CA ASP A 77 -10.39 -3.44 -20.08
C ASP A 77 -10.81 -3.72 -18.62
N VAL A 78 -10.89 -2.69 -17.76
CA VAL A 78 -11.43 -2.80 -16.39
C VAL A 78 -12.91 -3.22 -16.43
N PHE A 79 -13.69 -2.57 -17.30
CA PHE A 79 -15.13 -2.81 -17.42
C PHE A 79 -15.51 -3.78 -18.55
N GLY A 80 -14.56 -4.13 -19.42
CA GLY A 80 -14.73 -5.12 -20.47
C GLY A 80 -14.96 -6.52 -19.88
N ASN A 81 -15.90 -7.27 -20.46
CA ASN A 81 -16.28 -8.62 -20.02
C ASN A 81 -16.57 -8.70 -18.51
N ALA A 82 -17.24 -7.68 -17.96
CA ALA A 82 -17.56 -7.58 -16.53
C ALA A 82 -18.23 -8.84 -15.95
N GLY A 83 -19.00 -9.59 -16.75
CA GLY A 83 -19.59 -10.86 -16.34
C GLY A 83 -18.55 -11.92 -15.96
N ASP A 84 -17.49 -12.07 -16.75
CA ASP A 84 -16.42 -13.04 -16.51
C ASP A 84 -15.50 -12.61 -15.35
N LYS A 85 -15.40 -11.29 -15.11
CA LYS A 85 -14.58 -10.71 -14.04
C LYS A 85 -15.30 -10.56 -12.70
N LEU A 86 -16.63 -10.70 -12.69
CA LEU A 86 -17.43 -10.53 -11.49
C LEU A 86 -17.08 -11.58 -10.43
N TRP A 87 -16.82 -12.80 -10.87
CA TRP A 87 -16.39 -13.88 -9.99
C TRP A 87 -15.58 -14.92 -10.75
N ASP A 88 -14.31 -15.04 -10.41
CA ASP A 88 -13.44 -16.11 -10.86
C ASP A 88 -13.59 -17.29 -9.89
N ALA A 89 -14.24 -18.36 -10.34
CA ALA A 89 -14.49 -19.53 -9.50
C ALA A 89 -13.23 -20.37 -9.23
N GLU A 90 -12.22 -20.30 -10.10
CA GLU A 90 -10.96 -21.03 -9.92
C GLU A 90 -10.10 -20.38 -8.85
N VAL A 91 -10.05 -19.05 -8.87
CA VAL A 91 -9.27 -18.25 -7.90
C VAL A 91 -10.10 -17.93 -6.65
N GLY A 92 -11.43 -17.98 -6.73
CA GLY A 92 -12.35 -17.65 -5.65
C GLY A 92 -12.31 -16.17 -5.27
N ARG A 93 -12.18 -15.29 -6.27
CA ARG A 93 -12.07 -13.84 -6.10
C ARG A 93 -12.81 -13.09 -7.21
N SER A 94 -13.17 -11.84 -6.94
CA SER A 94 -13.73 -10.92 -7.93
C SER A 94 -12.66 -9.97 -8.45
N LYS A 95 -12.12 -10.25 -9.65
CA LYS A 95 -11.16 -9.36 -10.32
C LYS A 95 -11.74 -7.97 -10.60
N LEU A 96 -13.02 -7.88 -10.95
CA LEU A 96 -13.66 -6.59 -11.22
C LEU A 96 -13.65 -5.68 -9.98
N LEU A 97 -14.05 -6.20 -8.82
CA LEU A 97 -14.02 -5.45 -7.55
C LEU A 97 -12.60 -5.01 -7.18
N GLU A 98 -11.61 -5.91 -7.30
CA GLU A 98 -10.19 -5.59 -7.04
C GLU A 98 -9.72 -4.45 -7.96
N GLU A 99 -9.91 -4.59 -9.27
CA GLU A 99 -9.49 -3.59 -10.27
C GLU A 99 -10.17 -2.23 -10.06
N VAL A 100 -11.47 -2.20 -9.74
CA VAL A 100 -12.22 -0.95 -9.52
C VAL A 100 -11.77 -0.24 -8.23
N VAL A 101 -11.61 -0.99 -7.13
CA VAL A 101 -11.14 -0.42 -5.87
C VAL A 101 -9.71 0.09 -6.01
N ALA A 102 -8.84 -0.70 -6.63
CA ALA A 102 -7.45 -0.32 -6.91
C ALA A 102 -7.38 0.92 -7.82
N LEU A 103 -8.16 0.97 -8.90
CA LEU A 103 -8.22 2.14 -9.79
C LEU A 103 -8.54 3.43 -9.01
N SER A 104 -9.53 3.37 -8.11
CA SER A 104 -9.95 4.52 -7.32
C SER A 104 -8.94 4.95 -6.25
N SER A 105 -8.15 4.00 -5.74
CA SER A 105 -7.19 4.24 -4.66
C SER A 105 -5.81 4.63 -5.20
N TYR A 106 -5.33 3.96 -6.25
CA TYR A 106 -4.01 4.21 -6.83
C TYR A 106 -3.94 5.58 -7.48
N LEU A 107 -4.99 5.99 -8.18
CA LEU A 107 -4.99 7.26 -8.92
C LEU A 107 -4.61 8.46 -8.03
N PRO A 108 -5.30 8.75 -6.91
CA PRO A 108 -4.93 9.86 -6.03
C PRO A 108 -3.62 9.67 -5.26
N LEU A 109 -3.07 8.45 -5.19
CA LEU A 109 -1.85 8.14 -4.44
C LEU A 109 -0.58 8.18 -5.31
N SER A 110 -0.61 7.63 -6.52
CA SER A 110 0.53 7.57 -7.44
C SER A 110 0.37 8.48 -8.65
N GLY A 111 -0.75 9.20 -8.79
CA GLY A 111 -1.02 10.06 -9.95
C GLY A 111 -1.32 9.31 -11.26
N SER A 112 -1.21 7.98 -11.23
CA SER A 112 -1.57 7.02 -12.27
C SER A 112 -2.13 5.77 -11.60
N ALA A 113 -3.00 5.04 -12.30
CA ALA A 113 -3.58 3.80 -11.82
C ALA A 113 -3.57 2.68 -12.87
N LEU A 114 -3.68 3.01 -14.16
CA LEU A 114 -3.67 2.00 -15.22
C LEU A 114 -2.27 1.36 -15.36
N GLY A 115 -2.23 0.03 -15.46
CA GLY A 115 -0.99 -0.74 -15.50
C GLY A 115 -0.24 -0.80 -14.17
N VAL A 116 -0.80 -0.26 -13.09
CA VAL A 116 -0.16 -0.21 -11.77
C VAL A 116 -0.51 -1.44 -10.96
N LYS A 117 0.49 -1.99 -10.25
CA LYS A 117 0.33 -3.09 -9.29
C LYS A 117 0.39 -2.57 -7.86
N GLY A 118 -0.28 -3.29 -6.97
CA GLY A 118 -0.30 -3.00 -5.54
C GLY A 118 -1.16 -4.01 -4.78
N ASP A 119 -1.50 -3.65 -3.55
CA ASP A 119 -2.24 -4.52 -2.63
C ASP A 119 -3.77 -4.31 -2.70
N GLY A 120 -4.26 -3.61 -3.73
CA GLY A 120 -5.65 -3.24 -3.90
C GLY A 120 -6.01 -1.86 -3.34
N LEU A 121 -5.16 -1.28 -2.48
CA LEU A 121 -5.32 0.09 -1.98
C LEU A 121 -4.08 0.95 -2.21
N ILE A 122 -2.89 0.40 -1.98
CA ILE A 122 -1.62 1.09 -2.07
C ILE A 122 -0.78 0.50 -3.22
N PRO A 123 -0.36 1.33 -4.20
CA PRO A 123 0.61 0.91 -5.22
C PRO A 123 1.93 0.44 -4.61
N VAL A 124 2.59 -0.52 -5.25
CA VAL A 124 3.92 -1.01 -4.81
C VAL A 124 4.89 0.16 -4.64
N ASP A 125 5.04 0.98 -5.68
CA ASP A 125 6.00 2.11 -5.67
C ASP A 125 5.64 3.17 -4.62
N THR A 126 4.37 3.30 -4.24
CA THR A 126 3.96 4.20 -3.16
C THR A 126 4.27 3.61 -1.79
N ALA A 127 4.22 2.29 -1.65
CA ALA A 127 4.52 1.58 -0.40
C ALA A 127 6.03 1.48 -0.10
N LEU A 128 6.88 1.52 -1.13
CA LEU A 128 8.32 1.40 -0.96
C LEU A 128 8.99 2.76 -0.72
N MET A 129 9.90 2.81 0.25
CA MET A 129 10.75 3.97 0.48
C MET A 129 12.08 3.82 -0.28
N GLY A 130 12.65 4.93 -0.76
CA GLY A 130 13.99 4.93 -1.35
C GLY A 130 15.12 4.85 -0.33
N GLY A 131 16.35 5.08 -0.78
CA GLY A 131 17.54 5.14 0.08
C GLY A 131 18.01 3.77 0.56
N GLU A 132 18.49 3.71 1.81
CA GLU A 132 19.02 2.48 2.44
C GLU A 132 17.93 1.63 3.11
N SER A 133 16.65 1.96 2.93
CA SER A 133 15.56 1.16 3.50
C SER A 133 15.53 -0.24 2.90
N ARG A 134 15.15 -1.21 3.74
CA ARG A 134 14.97 -2.60 3.32
C ARG A 134 13.57 -2.77 2.75
N SER A 135 13.39 -3.61 1.75
CA SER A 135 12.07 -3.82 1.15
C SER A 135 11.82 -5.25 0.72
N VAL A 136 10.55 -5.65 0.77
CA VAL A 136 10.03 -6.91 0.24
C VAL A 136 8.72 -6.61 -0.49
N VAL A 137 8.55 -7.21 -1.66
CA VAL A 137 7.26 -7.21 -2.38
C VAL A 137 6.69 -8.62 -2.30
N LEU A 138 5.54 -8.75 -1.66
CA LEU A 138 4.82 -10.00 -1.51
C LEU A 138 3.95 -10.25 -2.74
N GLU A 139 4.14 -11.40 -3.37
CA GLU A 139 3.28 -11.85 -4.46
C GLU A 139 1.89 -12.21 -3.93
N ASP A 140 0.86 -11.89 -4.71
CA ASP A 140 -0.54 -12.21 -4.40
C ASP A 140 -1.06 -11.66 -3.05
N CYS A 141 -0.40 -10.65 -2.47
CA CYS A 141 -0.79 -10.06 -1.20
C CYS A 141 -1.68 -8.82 -1.38
N ASN A 142 -2.86 -8.86 -0.76
CA ASN A 142 -3.81 -7.76 -0.68
C ASN A 142 -3.67 -6.98 0.63
N HIS A 143 -4.32 -5.82 0.71
CA HIS A 143 -4.16 -4.90 1.83
C HIS A 143 -4.74 -5.47 3.13
N ALA A 144 -5.90 -6.12 3.05
CA ALA A 144 -6.60 -6.69 4.18
C ALA A 144 -7.38 -7.94 3.78
N GLY A 145 -7.54 -8.87 4.73
CA GLY A 145 -8.41 -10.05 4.59
C GLY A 145 -9.87 -9.77 4.99
N PHE A 146 -10.29 -8.51 5.06
CA PHE A 146 -11.64 -8.12 5.48
C PHE A 146 -12.06 -6.77 4.88
N VAL A 147 -13.36 -6.54 4.82
CA VAL A 147 -13.97 -5.25 4.46
C VAL A 147 -14.59 -4.62 5.71
N PRO A 148 -14.18 -3.40 6.09
CA PRO A 148 -14.79 -2.70 7.22
C PRO A 148 -16.25 -2.35 6.89
N THR A 149 -17.15 -2.53 7.85
CA THR A 149 -18.54 -2.10 7.75
C THR A 149 -18.93 -1.29 9.00
N PRO A 150 -20.07 -0.58 9.02
CA PRO A 150 -20.56 0.08 10.24
C PRO A 150 -20.84 -0.89 11.41
N GLY A 151 -20.90 -2.20 11.15
CA GLY A 151 -21.04 -3.25 12.15
C GLY A 151 -19.81 -4.19 12.16
N PRO A 152 -20.01 -5.50 12.35
CA PRO A 152 -18.92 -6.47 12.22
C PRO A 152 -18.29 -6.40 10.83
N SER A 153 -16.96 -6.46 10.76
CA SER A 153 -16.24 -6.55 9.48
C SER A 153 -16.65 -7.81 8.73
N LEU A 154 -16.77 -7.71 7.41
CA LEU A 154 -16.99 -8.86 6.55
C LEU A 154 -15.64 -9.48 6.21
N MET A 155 -15.40 -10.71 6.65
CA MET A 155 -14.18 -11.42 6.31
C MET A 155 -14.20 -11.80 4.83
N LEU A 156 -13.11 -11.52 4.13
CA LEU A 156 -12.93 -11.98 2.76
C LEU A 156 -12.64 -13.49 2.75
N PRO A 157 -12.93 -14.19 1.64
CA PRO A 157 -12.51 -15.57 1.46
C PRO A 157 -11.01 -15.74 1.72
N LYS A 158 -10.60 -16.91 2.24
CA LYS A 158 -9.17 -17.22 2.50
C LYS A 158 -8.28 -17.16 1.25
N THR A 159 -8.90 -17.17 0.08
CA THR A 159 -8.21 -16.92 -1.18
C THR A 159 -7.61 -15.53 -1.18
N TYR A 160 -8.18 -14.51 -0.54
CA TYR A 160 -7.58 -13.17 -0.41
C TYR A 160 -6.46 -13.17 0.63
N LEU A 161 -5.24 -13.51 0.19
CA LEU A 161 -4.06 -13.38 1.02
C LEU A 161 -3.81 -11.89 1.33
N TRP A 162 -3.33 -11.63 2.54
CA TRP A 162 -2.98 -10.30 3.05
C TRP A 162 -1.80 -10.41 3.99
N TYR A 163 -1.20 -9.30 4.41
CA TYR A 163 0.06 -9.29 5.16
C TYR A 163 0.08 -10.16 6.43
N GLY A 164 -1.08 -10.38 7.07
CA GLY A 164 -1.25 -11.25 8.24
C GLY A 164 -1.58 -12.72 7.91
N SER A 165 -1.52 -13.14 6.65
CA SER A 165 -1.78 -14.52 6.25
C SER A 165 -0.58 -15.39 6.63
N GLU A 166 -0.85 -16.56 7.22
CA GLU A 166 0.17 -17.50 7.68
C GLU A 166 1.24 -17.81 6.62
N GLN A 167 0.83 -17.90 5.36
CA GLN A 167 1.70 -18.20 4.22
C GLN A 167 2.67 -17.06 3.86
N LEU A 168 2.35 -15.81 4.24
CA LEU A 168 3.10 -14.61 3.86
C LEU A 168 3.91 -14.00 5.00
N ILE A 169 3.56 -14.32 6.26
CA ILE A 169 4.21 -13.71 7.44
C ILE A 169 5.72 -13.93 7.41
N ASP A 170 6.15 -15.16 7.14
CA ASP A 170 7.58 -15.52 7.17
C ASP A 170 8.40 -14.79 6.10
N GLU A 171 7.77 -14.35 5.00
CA GLU A 171 8.45 -13.64 3.91
C GLU A 171 8.92 -12.23 4.32
N TRP A 172 8.20 -11.58 5.23
CA TRP A 172 8.56 -10.23 5.69
C TRP A 172 9.03 -10.19 7.14
N LEU A 173 8.87 -11.26 7.91
CA LEU A 173 9.29 -11.32 9.32
C LEU A 173 10.79 -11.07 9.50
N GLY A 174 11.61 -11.44 8.50
CA GLY A 174 13.06 -11.18 8.50
C GLY A 174 13.45 -9.69 8.47
N LEU A 175 12.49 -8.78 8.30
CA LEU A 175 12.73 -7.34 8.38
C LEU A 175 12.67 -6.80 9.82
N LEU A 176 12.12 -7.54 10.78
CA LEU A 176 12.04 -7.14 12.19
C LEU A 176 13.41 -7.07 12.87
#